data_AF-A0A7K2PCX9-F1
#
_entry.id   AF-A0A7K2PCX9-F1
#
_cell.length_a   1.000
_cell.length_b   1.000
_cell.length_c   1.000
_cell.angle_alpha   90.00
_cell.angle_beta   90.00
_cell.angle_gamma   90.00
#
_symmetry.space_group_name_H-M   'P 1'
#
loop_
_entity.id
_entity.type
_entity.pdbx_description
1 polymer ?
#
loop_
_entity_poly.entity_id
_entity_poly.type
_entity_poly.pdbx_seq_one_letter_code
_entity_poly.pdbx_strand_id
1 'polypeptide(L)'
;MSGWLPLAPCTPAACVERTRAAAAVPRAVLRLTAVAVLLLAGIAVVLAPSGLRRRLPAVLVRRWCRWVVRAAGVRVRVTGAAVPRGGLLLVANHVSWLDVPLLAAVRPARMLAKSEIRHWPVAGGPTARAGVLFIERDRPRALPGTVDTIARALRAGAAVAAFPEGSTWCGRAHGPFRRAVFQ
;
A
#
# COMPACT_ATOMS: atom_id res chain seq x y z
N MET A 1 -6.04 25.44 -1.52
CA MET A 1 -6.25 24.13 -0.86
C MET A 1 -7.65 23.65 -1.22
N SER A 2 -7.79 22.58 -2.00
CA SER A 2 -9.09 22.13 -2.51
C SER A 2 -9.89 21.47 -1.38
N GLY A 3 -11.08 21.98 -1.07
CA GLY A 3 -11.99 21.48 -0.02
C GLY A 3 -12.51 20.04 -0.21
N TRP A 4 -12.02 19.34 -1.23
CA TRP A 4 -12.37 17.97 -1.60
C TRP A 4 -11.32 16.93 -1.16
N LEU A 5 -10.16 17.36 -0.67
CA LEU A 5 -9.11 16.48 -0.19
C LEU A 5 -9.45 15.97 1.22
N PRO A 6 -9.66 14.66 1.43
CA PRO A 6 -9.86 14.12 2.76
C PRO A 6 -8.58 14.32 3.58
N LEU A 7 -8.62 15.27 4.52
CA LEU A 7 -7.60 15.41 5.54
C LEU A 7 -8.13 14.73 6.80
N ALA A 8 -7.44 13.69 7.25
CA ALA A 8 -7.71 13.15 8.57
C ALA A 8 -7.25 14.19 9.61
N PRO A 9 -8.06 14.51 10.64
CA PRO A 9 -7.65 15.42 11.72
C PRO A 9 -6.61 14.80 12.66
N CYS A 10 -6.03 13.65 12.28
CA CYS A 10 -5.10 12.87 13.08
C CYS A 10 -3.73 13.56 13.15
N THR A 11 -3.26 13.82 14.36
CA THR A 11 -1.91 14.32 14.60
C THR A 11 -1.14 13.34 15.49
N PRO A 12 0.20 13.28 15.36
CA PRO A 12 1.00 12.47 16.27
C PRO A 12 0.78 12.83 17.75
N ALA A 13 0.54 14.12 18.06
CA ALA A 13 0.28 14.57 19.42
C ALA A 13 -1.03 14.02 20.00
N ALA A 14 -2.09 13.95 19.19
CA ALA A 14 -3.40 13.47 19.64
C ALA A 14 -3.54 11.94 19.59
N CYS A 15 -2.80 11.27 18.70
CA CYS A 15 -3.08 9.87 18.38
C CYS A 15 -1.98 8.87 18.76
N VAL A 16 -0.74 9.35 18.97
CA VAL A 16 0.41 8.49 19.29
C VAL A 16 0.71 8.60 20.78
N GLU A 17 0.51 7.49 21.48
CA GLU A 17 0.91 7.37 22.87
C GLU A 17 2.43 7.15 22.94
N ARG A 18 3.15 8.10 23.54
CA ARG A 18 4.60 8.04 23.62
C ARG A 18 5.02 7.17 24.80
N THR A 19 5.21 5.88 24.57
CA THR A 19 5.90 5.02 25.52
C THR A 19 7.41 5.30 25.44
N ARG A 20 7.94 6.13 26.35
CA ARG A 20 9.38 6.41 26.45
C ARG A 20 10.07 5.31 27.24
N ALA A 21 10.73 4.39 26.54
CA ALA A 21 11.74 3.52 27.13
C ALA A 21 13.08 3.76 26.42
N ALA A 22 14.13 4.15 27.15
CA ALA A 22 15.46 4.38 26.57
C ALA A 22 16.01 3.12 25.87
N ALA A 23 15.67 1.93 26.40
CA ALA A 23 15.95 0.63 25.78
C ALA A 23 15.26 0.41 24.40
N ALA A 24 14.35 1.30 23.99
CA ALA A 24 13.67 1.24 22.70
C ALA A 24 14.44 1.92 21.56
N VAL A 25 15.39 2.82 21.84
CA VAL A 25 16.06 3.60 20.79
C VAL A 25 16.97 2.75 19.90
N PRO A 26 17.91 1.93 20.42
CA PRO A 26 18.77 1.10 19.55
C PRO A 26 17.94 0.11 18.71
N ARG A 27 16.88 -0.46 19.31
CA ARG A 27 15.95 -1.35 18.60
C ARG A 27 15.18 -0.59 17.51
N ALA A 28 14.74 0.63 17.78
CA ALA A 28 14.06 1.46 16.78
C ALA A 28 14.99 1.80 15.62
N VAL A 29 16.22 2.23 15.90
CA VAL A 29 17.24 2.50 14.87
C VAL A 29 17.50 1.26 14.03
N LEU A 30 17.76 0.11 14.65
CA LEU A 30 17.99 -1.15 13.94
C LEU A 30 16.83 -1.51 13.00
N ARG A 31 15.58 -1.39 13.49
CA ARG A 31 14.38 -1.69 12.69
C ARG A 31 14.22 -0.71 11.52
N LEU A 32 14.39 0.58 11.76
CA LEU A 32 14.30 1.61 10.71
C LEU A 32 15.37 1.41 9.64
N THR A 33 16.62 1.13 10.05
CA THR A 33 17.71 0.83 9.14
C THR A 33 17.41 -0.43 8.32
N ALA A 34 16.95 -1.51 8.95
CA ALA A 34 16.58 -2.74 8.25
C ALA A 34 15.45 -2.51 7.23
N VAL A 35 14.42 -1.74 7.60
CA VAL A 35 13.35 -1.36 6.68
C VAL A 35 13.89 -0.51 5.52
N ALA A 36 14.73 0.48 5.79
CA ALA A 36 15.32 1.34 4.77
C ALA A 36 16.14 0.53 3.76
N VAL A 37 17.01 -0.36 4.23
CA VAL A 37 17.80 -1.25 3.37
C VAL A 37 16.90 -2.13 2.49
N LEU A 38 15.84 -2.73 3.06
CA LEU A 38 14.88 -3.53 2.31
C LEU A 38 14.04 -2.70 1.32
N LEU A 39 13.76 -1.43 1.60
CA LEU A 39 13.06 -0.60 0.62
C LEU A 39 13.97 -0.22 -0.55
N LEU A 40 15.21 0.20 -0.24
CA LEU A 40 16.19 0.58 -1.25
C LEU A 40 16.57 -0.58 -2.16
N ALA A 41 16.79 -1.78 -1.60
CA ALA A 41 17.06 -2.98 -2.39
C ALA A 41 15.87 -3.35 -3.30
N GLY A 42 14.63 -3.19 -2.81
CA GLY A 42 13.43 -3.45 -3.60
C GLY A 42 13.28 -2.46 -4.75
N ILE A 43 13.55 -1.17 -4.49
CA ILE A 43 13.58 -0.13 -5.51
C ILE A 43 14.64 -0.44 -6.57
N ALA A 44 15.86 -0.79 -6.18
CA ALA A 44 16.93 -1.15 -7.10
C ALA A 44 16.53 -2.32 -8.02
N VAL A 45 15.93 -3.38 -7.46
CA VAL A 45 15.42 -4.52 -8.24
C VAL A 45 14.33 -4.11 -9.24
N VAL A 46 13.38 -3.26 -8.82
CA VAL A 46 12.28 -2.80 -9.70
C VAL A 46 12.77 -1.86 -10.81
N LEU A 47 13.80 -1.08 -10.53
CA LEU A 47 14.42 -0.14 -11.47
C LEU A 47 15.48 -0.78 -12.38
N ALA A 48 15.91 -2.02 -12.10
CA ALA A 48 16.91 -2.71 -12.89
C ALA A 48 16.54 -2.83 -14.40
N PRO A 49 17.55 -2.85 -15.30
CA PRO A 49 17.34 -2.86 -16.76
C PRO A 49 16.46 -4.02 -17.27
N SER A 50 15.87 -3.82 -18.44
CA SER A 50 14.79 -4.66 -18.99
C SER A 50 15.19 -6.06 -19.41
N GLY A 51 16.46 -6.33 -19.71
CA GLY A 51 16.94 -7.63 -20.21
C GLY A 51 16.87 -8.79 -19.21
N LEU A 52 16.74 -8.51 -17.91
CA LEU A 52 16.64 -9.53 -16.84
C LEU A 52 15.17 -9.80 -16.42
N ARG A 53 14.19 -9.21 -17.11
CA ARG A 53 12.82 -9.05 -16.58
C ARG A 53 11.91 -10.22 -16.91
N ARG A 54 11.69 -11.06 -15.91
CA ARG A 54 10.38 -11.72 -15.73
C ARG A 54 9.56 -10.89 -14.74
N ARG A 55 8.22 -10.81 -14.91
CA ARG A 55 7.33 -10.29 -13.86
C ARG A 55 7.73 -11.00 -12.57
N LEU A 56 8.06 -10.25 -11.51
CA LEU A 56 8.47 -10.86 -10.24
C LEU A 56 7.37 -11.83 -9.80
N PRO A 57 7.69 -13.11 -9.58
CA PRO A 57 6.71 -14.07 -9.10
C PRO A 57 6.02 -13.55 -7.84
N ALA A 58 4.70 -13.72 -7.76
CA ALA A 58 3.92 -13.27 -6.61
C ALA A 58 4.48 -13.81 -5.27
N VAL A 59 5.07 -15.01 -5.28
CA VAL A 59 5.74 -15.61 -4.12
C VAL A 59 6.93 -14.77 -3.63
N LEU A 60 7.73 -14.22 -4.54
CA LEU A 60 8.87 -13.36 -4.17
C LEU A 60 8.39 -12.02 -3.61
N VAL A 61 7.40 -11.38 -4.25
CA VAL A 61 6.78 -10.16 -3.75
C VAL A 61 6.24 -10.38 -2.34
N ARG A 62 5.50 -11.48 -2.12
CA ARG A 62 4.97 -11.84 -0.81
C ARG A 62 6.07 -12.03 0.24
N ARG A 63 7.14 -12.74 -0.10
CA ARG A 63 8.28 -12.98 0.80
C ARG A 63 8.99 -11.67 1.16
N TRP A 64 9.23 -10.81 0.16
CA TRP A 64 9.84 -9.49 0.36
C TRP A 64 9.02 -8.63 1.31
N CYS A 65 7.72 -8.52 1.05
CA CYS A 65 6.81 -7.75 1.90
C CYS A 65 6.75 -8.32 3.33
N ARG A 66 6.82 -9.64 3.50
CA ARG A 66 6.94 -10.26 4.83
C ARG A 66 8.22 -9.86 5.55
N TRP A 67 9.35 -9.76 4.86
CA TRP A 67 10.60 -9.27 5.45
C TRP A 67 10.49 -7.81 5.88
N VAL A 68 9.92 -6.93 5.04
CA VAL A 68 9.69 -5.52 5.39
C VAL A 68 8.81 -5.39 6.64
N VAL A 69 7.70 -6.11 6.69
CA VAL A 69 6.76 -6.08 7.84
C VAL A 69 7.43 -6.60 9.11
N ARG A 70 8.21 -7.68 9.02
CA ARG A 70 8.96 -8.22 10.17
C ARG A 70 10.09 -7.29 10.62
N ALA A 71 10.80 -6.66 9.70
CA ALA A 71 11.84 -5.67 10.00
C ALA A 71 11.25 -4.45 10.73
N ALA A 72 10.02 -4.05 10.39
CA ALA A 72 9.28 -3.03 11.13
C ALA A 72 8.85 -3.50 12.54
N GLY A 73 9.07 -4.77 12.90
CA GLY A 73 8.69 -5.33 14.19
C GLY A 73 7.22 -5.75 14.30
N VAL A 74 6.52 -5.89 13.17
CA VAL A 74 5.10 -6.23 13.14
C VAL A 74 4.90 -7.74 13.06
N ARG A 75 4.10 -8.27 13.99
CA ARG A 75 3.64 -9.66 13.98
C ARG A 75 2.26 -9.71 13.34
N VAL A 76 2.15 -10.40 12.21
CA VAL A 76 0.88 -10.53 11.48
C VAL A 76 0.06 -11.67 12.06
N ARG A 77 -1.18 -11.38 12.47
CA ARG A 77 -2.19 -12.38 12.81
C ARG A 77 -3.35 -12.23 11.83
N VAL A 78 -3.70 -13.32 11.16
CA VAL A 78 -4.84 -13.37 10.23
C VAL A 78 -5.92 -14.20 10.90
N THR A 79 -7.15 -13.70 10.88
CA THR A 79 -8.34 -14.39 11.39
C THR A 79 -9.41 -14.40 10.29
N GLY A 80 -10.36 -15.34 10.38
CA GLY A 80 -11.39 -15.53 9.35
C GLY A 80 -11.03 -16.57 8.30
N ALA A 81 -11.82 -16.60 7.22
CA ALA A 81 -11.72 -17.60 6.16
C ALA A 81 -10.44 -17.47 5.31
N ALA A 82 -10.06 -18.56 4.64
CA ALA A 82 -8.94 -18.55 3.72
C ALA A 82 -9.16 -17.54 2.58
N VAL A 83 -8.10 -16.84 2.18
CA VAL A 83 -8.16 -15.87 1.09
C VAL A 83 -8.55 -16.58 -0.21
N PRO A 84 -9.66 -16.18 -0.87
CA PRO A 84 -10.11 -16.81 -2.11
C PRO A 84 -9.04 -16.81 -3.21
N ARG A 85 -9.10 -17.82 -4.08
CA ARG A 85 -8.33 -17.84 -5.33
C ARG A 85 -9.07 -17.06 -6.41
N GLY A 86 -8.33 -16.52 -7.38
CA GLY A 86 -8.88 -15.74 -8.49
C GLY A 86 -8.98 -14.24 -8.19
N GLY A 87 -9.91 -13.59 -8.90
CA GLY A 87 -10.15 -12.15 -8.82
C GLY A 87 -10.60 -11.74 -7.42
N LEU A 88 -9.91 -10.78 -6.81
CA LEU A 88 -10.18 -10.39 -5.44
C LEU A 88 -9.99 -8.89 -5.24
N LEU A 89 -11.05 -8.20 -4.81
CA LEU A 89 -10.95 -6.83 -4.34
C LEU A 89 -10.72 -6.83 -2.82
N LEU A 90 -9.49 -6.51 -2.42
CA LEU A 90 -9.11 -6.30 -1.03
C LEU A 90 -9.44 -4.86 -0.64
N VAL A 91 -10.23 -4.69 0.42
CA VAL A 91 -10.64 -3.39 0.93
C VAL A 91 -10.20 -3.29 2.38
N ALA A 92 -9.49 -2.22 2.72
CA ALA A 92 -9.04 -1.95 4.08
C ALA A 92 -9.14 -0.46 4.39
N ASN A 93 -9.24 -0.14 5.68
CA ASN A 93 -8.93 1.19 6.19
C ASN A 93 -7.43 1.50 5.95
N HIS A 94 -7.08 2.77 5.88
CA HIS A 94 -5.69 3.19 5.68
C HIS A 94 -5.17 3.85 6.96
N VAL A 95 -4.26 3.18 7.64
CA VAL A 95 -3.63 3.69 8.87
C VAL A 95 -2.24 4.20 8.58
N SER A 96 -1.50 3.50 7.71
CA SER A 96 -0.08 3.75 7.54
C SER A 96 0.45 3.32 6.18
N TRP A 97 1.65 3.79 5.85
CA TRP A 97 2.40 3.30 4.71
C TRP A 97 2.75 1.81 4.81
N LEU A 98 2.71 1.24 6.03
CA LEU A 98 2.96 -0.18 6.26
C LEU A 98 1.78 -1.06 5.78
N ASP A 99 0.61 -0.48 5.55
CA ASP A 99 -0.58 -1.25 5.12
C ASP A 99 -0.35 -1.90 3.75
N VAL A 100 0.36 -1.21 2.85
CA VAL A 100 0.69 -1.72 1.52
C VAL A 100 1.55 -3.00 1.58
N PRO A 101 2.74 -3.01 2.21
CA PRO A 101 3.51 -4.24 2.38
C PRO A 101 2.80 -5.25 3.29
N LEU A 102 1.99 -4.82 4.26
CA LEU A 102 1.21 -5.75 5.11
C LEU A 102 0.21 -6.57 4.29
N LEU A 103 -0.60 -5.91 3.46
CA LEU A 103 -1.56 -6.61 2.59
C LEU A 103 -0.83 -7.49 1.57
N ALA A 104 0.23 -6.98 0.94
CA ALA A 104 1.02 -7.75 -0.03
C ALA A 104 1.73 -8.97 0.60
N ALA A 105 2.08 -8.92 1.89
CA ALA A 105 2.64 -10.03 2.64
C ALA A 105 1.64 -11.18 2.90
N VAL A 106 0.34 -10.87 2.88
CA VAL A 106 -0.75 -11.85 2.96
C VAL A 106 -1.10 -12.35 1.56
N ARG A 107 -1.52 -11.42 0.68
CA ARG A 107 -1.90 -11.68 -0.71
C ARG A 107 -1.35 -10.55 -1.60
N PRO A 108 -0.35 -10.85 -2.46
CA PRO A 108 0.12 -9.88 -3.45
C PRO A 108 -1.03 -9.39 -4.33
N ALA A 109 -1.18 -8.07 -4.41
CA ALA A 109 -2.27 -7.40 -5.11
C ALA A 109 -1.74 -6.13 -5.79
N ARG A 110 -2.44 -5.70 -6.83
CA ARG A 110 -2.23 -4.38 -7.45
C ARG A 110 -2.85 -3.31 -6.55
N MET A 111 -2.03 -2.41 -6.04
CA MET A 111 -2.49 -1.34 -5.16
C MET A 111 -3.15 -0.24 -5.98
N LEU A 112 -4.28 0.28 -5.53
CA LEU A 112 -4.90 1.49 -6.05
C LEU A 112 -4.29 2.71 -5.33
N ALA A 113 -3.73 3.64 -6.09
CA ALA A 113 -3.04 4.81 -5.56
C ALA A 113 -3.45 6.08 -6.31
N LYS A 114 -3.25 7.25 -5.69
CA LYS A 114 -3.53 8.56 -6.32
C LYS A 114 -2.55 8.82 -7.48
N SER A 115 -3.03 9.40 -8.58
CA SER A 115 -2.23 9.61 -9.80
C SER A 115 -1.00 10.48 -9.59
N GLU A 116 -1.00 11.37 -8.60
CA GLU A 116 0.12 12.25 -8.27
C GLU A 116 1.36 11.45 -7.83
N ILE A 117 1.17 10.28 -7.20
CA ILE A 117 2.29 9.41 -6.76
C ILE A 117 3.16 9.00 -7.92
N ARG A 118 2.59 8.84 -9.12
CA ARG A 118 3.33 8.50 -10.35
C ARG A 118 4.41 9.52 -10.67
N HIS A 119 4.22 10.77 -10.27
CA HIS A 119 5.10 11.90 -10.58
C HIS A 119 6.10 12.19 -9.45
N TRP A 120 6.10 11.40 -8.38
CA TRP A 120 7.04 11.60 -7.28
C TRP A 120 8.45 11.15 -7.66
N PRO A 121 9.50 11.93 -7.35
CA PRO A 121 10.86 11.68 -7.85
C PRO A 121 11.41 10.33 -7.39
N VAL A 122 11.08 9.89 -6.18
CA VAL A 122 11.58 8.62 -5.60
C VAL A 122 10.58 7.47 -5.80
N ALA A 123 9.28 7.74 -5.61
CA ALA A 123 8.27 6.68 -5.56
C ALA A 123 7.59 6.41 -6.92
N GLY A 124 7.59 7.38 -7.84
CA GLY A 124 6.81 7.30 -9.09
C GLY A 124 7.27 6.18 -10.02
N GLY A 125 8.57 6.18 -10.33
CA GLY A 125 9.18 5.16 -11.20
C GLY A 125 9.00 3.73 -10.67
N PRO A 126 9.30 3.45 -9.39
CA PRO A 126 9.10 2.13 -8.78
C PRO A 126 7.63 1.70 -8.73
N THR A 127 6.71 2.57 -8.27
CA THR A 127 5.29 2.22 -8.15
C THR A 127 4.63 1.94 -9.51
N ALA A 128 4.94 2.74 -10.54
CA ALA A 128 4.46 2.50 -11.88
C ALA A 128 4.95 1.16 -12.43
N ARG A 129 6.23 0.82 -12.21
CA ARG A 129 6.82 -0.47 -12.63
C ARG A 129 6.30 -1.66 -11.80
N ALA A 130 5.93 -1.44 -10.55
CA ALA A 130 5.33 -2.46 -9.68
C ALA A 130 3.88 -2.80 -10.05
N GLY A 131 3.27 -2.10 -11.01
CA GLY A 131 1.91 -2.37 -11.48
C GLY A 131 0.81 -1.81 -10.59
N VAL A 132 1.10 -0.73 -9.86
CA VAL A 132 0.11 0.10 -9.16
C VAL A 132 -0.90 0.66 -10.15
N LEU A 133 -2.18 0.60 -9.79
CA LEU A 133 -3.29 1.21 -10.52
C LEU A 133 -3.45 2.63 -10.00
N PHE A 134 -3.58 3.61 -10.90
CA PHE A 134 -3.67 5.01 -10.52
C PHE A 134 -5.08 5.55 -10.75
N ILE A 135 -5.57 6.33 -9.79
CA ILE A 135 -6.88 7.00 -9.83
C ILE A 135 -6.70 8.52 -9.79
N GLU A 136 -7.38 9.22 -10.70
CA GLU A 136 -7.50 10.69 -10.70
C GLU A 136 -8.70 11.09 -9.86
N ARG A 137 -8.45 11.58 -8.64
CA ARG A 137 -9.53 11.93 -7.69
C ARG A 137 -10.19 13.26 -8.02
N ASP A 138 -9.42 14.19 -8.60
CA ASP A 138 -9.87 15.53 -8.96
C ASP A 138 -10.54 15.58 -10.35
N ARG A 139 -10.61 14.44 -11.06
CA ARG A 139 -11.27 14.31 -12.37
C ARG A 139 -12.29 13.18 -12.37
N PRO A 140 -13.52 13.41 -11.87
CA PRO A 140 -14.59 12.41 -11.88
C PRO A 140 -14.87 11.79 -13.26
N ARG A 141 -14.64 12.54 -14.34
CA ARG A 141 -14.78 12.05 -15.72
C ARG A 141 -13.81 10.92 -16.09
N ALA A 142 -12.67 10.82 -15.41
CA ALA A 142 -11.69 9.75 -15.64
C ALA A 142 -12.02 8.47 -14.85
N LEU A 143 -12.93 8.55 -13.87
CA LEU A 143 -13.26 7.44 -12.98
C LEU A 143 -13.75 6.18 -13.72
N PRO A 144 -14.65 6.25 -14.73
CA PRO A 144 -15.10 5.06 -15.45
C PRO A 144 -13.96 4.25 -16.07
N GLY A 145 -12.92 4.91 -16.59
CA GLY A 145 -11.75 4.23 -17.16
C GLY A 145 -10.90 3.51 -16.11
N THR A 146 -10.75 4.10 -14.92
CA THR A 146 -10.08 3.44 -13.79
C THR A 146 -10.88 2.24 -13.30
N VAL A 147 -12.20 2.38 -13.17
CA VAL A 147 -13.12 1.30 -12.79
C VAL A 147 -13.03 0.14 -13.77
N ASP A 148 -13.11 0.40 -15.08
CA ASP A 148 -12.96 -0.64 -16.11
C ASP A 148 -11.61 -1.36 -16.01
N THR A 149 -10.53 -0.62 -15.75
CA THR A 149 -9.19 -1.20 -15.56
C THR A 149 -9.15 -2.14 -14.34
N ILE A 150 -9.77 -1.75 -13.24
CA ILE A 150 -9.89 -2.58 -12.02
C ILE A 150 -10.74 -3.81 -12.32
N ALA A 151 -11.91 -3.63 -12.94
CA ALA A 151 -12.83 -4.71 -13.28
C ALA A 151 -12.17 -5.75 -14.20
N ARG A 152 -11.43 -5.31 -15.23
CA ARG A 152 -10.66 -6.21 -16.10
C ARG A 152 -9.57 -6.97 -15.34
N ALA A 153 -8.86 -6.31 -14.42
CA ALA A 153 -7.86 -7.00 -13.60
C ALA A 153 -8.48 -8.08 -12.71
N LEU A 154 -9.62 -7.78 -12.08
CA LEU A 154 -10.37 -8.73 -11.26
C LEU A 154 -10.89 -9.91 -12.09
N ARG A 155 -11.52 -9.66 -13.25
CA ARG A 155 -11.99 -10.71 -14.17
C ARG A 155 -10.86 -11.60 -14.68
N ALA A 156 -9.65 -11.03 -14.88
CA ALA A 156 -8.45 -11.78 -15.25
C ALA A 156 -7.82 -12.58 -14.08
N GLY A 157 -8.46 -12.61 -12.91
CA GLY A 157 -7.99 -13.38 -11.75
C GLY A 157 -6.96 -12.65 -10.87
N ALA A 158 -6.70 -11.37 -11.12
CA ALA A 158 -5.77 -10.60 -10.30
C ALA A 158 -6.43 -10.11 -9.00
N ALA A 159 -5.63 -9.96 -7.95
CA ALA A 159 -6.06 -9.24 -6.75
C ALA A 159 -5.78 -7.73 -6.92
N VAL A 160 -6.74 -6.90 -6.51
CA VAL A 160 -6.62 -5.45 -6.43
C VAL A 160 -6.84 -5.05 -4.98
N ALA A 161 -6.01 -4.17 -4.44
CA ALA A 161 -6.15 -3.66 -3.07
C ALA A 161 -6.43 -2.17 -3.09
N ALA A 162 -7.42 -1.75 -2.32
CA ALA A 162 -7.88 -0.38 -2.25
C ALA A 162 -8.09 0.08 -0.80
N PHE A 163 -7.84 1.37 -0.61
CA PHE A 163 -8.03 2.09 0.64
C PHE A 163 -9.06 3.20 0.42
N PRO A 164 -10.37 2.92 0.55
CA PRO A 164 -11.42 3.80 0.04
C PRO A 164 -11.60 5.09 0.83
N GLU A 165 -10.99 5.21 2.01
CA GLU A 165 -10.94 6.46 2.80
C GLU A 165 -10.24 7.59 2.02
N GLY A 166 -9.32 7.22 1.12
CA GLY A 166 -8.58 8.17 0.30
C GLY A 166 -7.52 8.99 1.06
N SER A 167 -7.30 8.71 2.35
CA SER A 167 -6.28 9.33 3.20
C SER A 167 -5.90 8.35 4.31
N THR A 168 -4.81 8.61 5.02
CA THR A 168 -4.42 7.82 6.20
C THR A 168 -5.01 8.41 7.47
N TRP A 169 -5.61 7.56 8.30
CA TRP A 169 -6.10 7.86 9.63
C TRP A 169 -5.21 7.26 10.71
N CYS A 170 -5.42 7.59 11.98
CA CYS A 170 -4.58 7.07 13.07
C CYS A 170 -4.94 5.66 13.54
N GLY A 171 -6.00 5.05 13.00
CA GLY A 171 -6.51 3.75 13.43
C GLY A 171 -7.40 3.79 14.68
N ARG A 172 -7.41 4.89 15.45
CA ARG A 172 -8.42 5.14 16.49
C ARG A 172 -9.70 5.78 15.93
N ALA A 173 -9.55 6.53 14.84
CA ALA A 173 -10.64 7.08 14.04
C ALA A 173 -10.52 6.56 12.61
N HIS A 174 -11.61 6.64 11.85
CA HIS A 174 -11.67 6.25 10.44
C HIS A 174 -12.54 7.24 9.66
N GLY A 175 -12.30 7.30 8.35
CA GLY A 175 -13.10 8.12 7.44
C GLY A 175 -14.18 7.29 6.73
N PRO A 176 -15.15 7.95 6.08
CA PRO A 176 -16.10 7.25 5.24
C PRO A 176 -15.40 6.64 4.02
N PHE A 177 -15.88 5.47 3.59
CA PHE A 177 -15.41 4.84 2.37
C PHE A 177 -16.04 5.52 1.15
N ARG A 178 -15.20 5.93 0.20
CA ARG A 178 -15.67 6.52 -1.06
C ARG A 178 -16.16 5.43 -2.01
N ARG A 179 -17.29 5.70 -2.67
CA ARG A 179 -17.99 4.76 -3.56
C ARG A 179 -17.21 4.40 -4.82
N ALA A 180 -16.29 5.26 -5.26
CA ALA A 180 -15.59 5.20 -6.54
C ALA A 180 -14.95 3.84 -6.87
N VAL A 181 -14.45 3.10 -5.87
CA VAL A 181 -13.82 1.79 -6.08
C VAL A 181 -14.80 0.61 -6.08
N PHE A 182 -16.06 0.86 -5.75
CA PHE A 182 -17.14 -0.13 -5.65
C PHE A 182 -18.16 -0.03 -6.79
N GLN A 183 -17.99 0.93 -7.71
CA GLN A 183 -18.76 1.02 -8.94
C GLN A 183 -18.16 0.11 -10.01
#